data_AF-A0A7J6RHS2-F1
#
_entry.id   AF-A0A7J6RHS2-F1
#
_cell.length_a   1.000
_cell.length_b   1.000
_cell.length_c   1.000
_cell.angle_alpha   90.00
_cell.angle_beta   90.00
_cell.angle_gamma   90.00
#
_symmetry.space_group_name_H-M   'P 1'
#
loop_
_entity.id
_entity.type
_entity.pdbx_description
1 polymer ?
#
loop_
_entity_poly.entity_id
_entity_poly.type
_entity_poly.pdbx_seq_one_letter_code
_entity_poly.pdbx_strand_id
1 'polypeptide(L)'
;VLEAYLSKKIEKDSQCSEEERIELRTQLAILYMKTPQLRGKLLPLLKSNAKIDAEKVMDEAVNLEPVERMALLGRMGRHRDALLECLDRGEEYCGDDKGLLLLLVSLLLELSRTSEALAVLNRHYLQLDPSRVLDLLPDDMPVDVAAIRYLRSACVSTPVTAEDTVMAGEKMMGSVFLDEYSEWQKERSRYVVMSEEKACPVCNRRFVASDGDVSSKPFVVYPNNVCVHIQCADPSLGVCPVTGVKFSQSTYK
;
A
#
# COMPACT_ATOMS: atom_id res chain seq x y z
N VAL A 1 -15.08 12.32 -51.70
CA VAL A 1 -16.34 11.69 -52.15
C VAL A 1 -16.76 10.55 -51.23
N LEU A 2 -15.89 9.56 -50.97
CA LEU A 2 -16.20 8.46 -50.04
C LEU A 2 -16.52 8.91 -48.60
N GLU A 3 -15.74 9.83 -48.03
CA GLU A 3 -16.02 10.40 -46.70
C GLU A 3 -17.43 11.01 -46.61
N ALA A 4 -17.77 11.93 -47.53
CA ALA A 4 -19.08 12.58 -47.54
C ALA A 4 -20.23 11.61 -47.80
N TYR A 5 -19.98 10.50 -48.49
CA TYR A 5 -20.94 9.42 -48.67
C TYR A 5 -21.17 8.65 -47.36
N LEU A 6 -20.09 8.21 -46.70
CA LEU A 6 -20.16 7.48 -45.43
C LEU A 6 -20.81 8.33 -44.33
N SER A 7 -20.40 9.60 -44.17
CA SER A 7 -20.98 10.50 -43.17
C SER A 7 -22.46 10.77 -43.42
N LYS A 8 -22.86 11.02 -44.67
CA LYS A 8 -24.29 11.20 -45.02
C LYS A 8 -25.10 9.93 -44.77
N LYS A 9 -24.54 8.75 -45.03
CA LYS A 9 -25.21 7.47 -44.81
C LYS A 9 -25.44 7.20 -43.32
N ILE A 10 -24.48 7.56 -42.47
CA ILE A 10 -24.60 7.48 -41.01
C ILE A 10 -25.71 8.43 -40.49
N GLU A 11 -25.84 9.63 -41.07
CA GLU A 11 -26.81 10.65 -40.62
C GLU A 11 -28.25 10.46 -41.14
N LYS A 12 -28.43 9.94 -42.37
CA LYS A 12 -29.74 9.95 -43.05
C LYS A 12 -30.56 8.67 -42.92
N ASP A 13 -29.94 7.52 -42.69
CA ASP A 13 -30.70 6.25 -42.67
C ASP A 13 -31.28 5.97 -41.28
N SER A 14 -32.56 6.35 -41.12
CA SER A 14 -33.42 5.94 -40.00
C SER A 14 -33.70 4.43 -39.98
N GLN A 15 -33.40 3.72 -41.08
CA GLN A 15 -33.54 2.26 -41.22
C GLN A 15 -32.24 1.48 -41.01
N CYS A 16 -31.09 2.14 -40.82
CA CYS A 16 -29.81 1.47 -40.66
C CYS A 16 -29.70 0.83 -39.28
N SER A 17 -29.37 -0.47 -39.25
CA SER A 17 -29.15 -1.19 -38.00
C SER A 17 -27.93 -0.63 -37.26
N GLU A 18 -27.89 -0.80 -35.93
CA GLU A 18 -26.78 -0.29 -35.14
C GLU A 18 -25.44 -0.97 -35.53
N GLU A 19 -25.49 -2.23 -35.97
CA GLU A 19 -24.34 -2.99 -36.49
C GLU A 19 -23.79 -2.39 -37.78
N GLU A 20 -24.67 -2.06 -38.74
CA GLU A 20 -24.26 -1.37 -39.97
C GLU A 20 -23.69 0.02 -39.69
N ARG A 21 -24.21 0.75 -38.69
CA ARG A 21 -23.63 2.04 -38.27
C ARG A 21 -22.24 1.88 -37.68
N ILE A 22 -22.00 0.82 -36.90
CA ILE A 22 -20.67 0.51 -36.36
C ILE A 22 -19.70 0.20 -37.51
N GLU A 23 -20.11 -0.63 -38.47
CA GLU A 23 -19.29 -0.99 -39.63
C GLU A 23 -18.96 0.25 -40.49
N LEU A 24 -19.94 1.10 -40.78
CA LEU A 24 -19.72 2.34 -41.53
C LEU A 24 -18.78 3.32 -40.81
N ARG A 25 -18.87 3.42 -39.47
CA ARG A 25 -17.95 4.24 -38.66
C ARG A 25 -16.54 3.64 -38.63
N THR A 26 -16.42 2.32 -38.61
CA THR A 26 -15.15 1.59 -38.67
C THR A 26 -14.46 1.84 -40.01
N GLN A 27 -15.19 1.73 -41.12
CA GLN A 27 -14.69 2.05 -42.46
C GLN A 27 -14.30 3.53 -42.59
N LEU A 28 -15.06 4.44 -41.97
CA LEU A 28 -14.72 5.85 -41.93
C LEU A 28 -13.42 6.11 -41.14
N ALA A 29 -13.23 5.45 -40.00
CA ALA A 29 -12.00 5.52 -39.21
C ALA A 29 -10.77 5.01 -40.01
N ILE A 30 -10.92 3.87 -40.68
CA ILE A 30 -9.90 3.30 -41.58
C ILE A 30 -9.56 4.28 -42.71
N LEU A 31 -10.56 4.92 -43.30
CA LEU A 31 -10.37 5.90 -44.36
C LEU A 31 -9.64 7.16 -43.85
N TYR A 32 -9.95 7.64 -42.64
CA TYR A 32 -9.23 8.75 -42.00
C TYR A 32 -7.78 8.42 -41.67
N MET A 33 -7.48 7.18 -41.27
CA MET A 33 -6.10 6.73 -41.06
C MET A 33 -5.30 6.69 -42.37
N LYS A 34 -5.89 6.13 -43.43
CA LYS A 34 -5.22 5.96 -44.73
C LYS A 34 -5.04 7.28 -45.50
N THR A 35 -5.78 8.32 -45.14
CA THR A 35 -5.81 9.61 -45.87
C THR A 35 -5.18 10.73 -45.02
N PRO A 36 -3.95 11.22 -45.35
CA PRO A 36 -3.26 12.23 -44.55
C PRO A 36 -4.05 13.51 -44.31
N GLN A 37 -4.81 13.96 -45.32
CA GLN A 37 -5.59 15.20 -45.25
C GLN A 37 -6.80 15.10 -44.31
N LEU A 38 -7.24 13.88 -43.98
CA LEU A 38 -8.40 13.61 -43.12
C LEU A 38 -8.00 13.09 -41.74
N ARG A 39 -6.71 12.83 -41.50
CA ARG A 39 -6.21 12.28 -40.24
C ARG A 39 -6.58 13.12 -39.02
N GLY A 40 -6.65 14.44 -39.17
CA GLY A 40 -7.12 15.35 -38.11
C GLY A 40 -8.55 15.08 -37.62
N LYS A 41 -9.38 14.37 -38.39
CA LYS A 41 -10.75 13.99 -38.01
C LYS A 41 -10.83 12.65 -37.28
N LEU A 42 -9.74 11.87 -37.25
CA LEU A 42 -9.71 10.56 -36.61
C LEU A 42 -9.84 10.66 -35.08
N LEU A 43 -8.99 11.46 -34.44
CA LEU A 43 -9.03 11.63 -32.97
C LEU A 43 -10.39 12.10 -32.44
N PRO A 44 -11.04 13.12 -33.03
CA PRO A 44 -12.41 13.50 -32.65
C PRO A 44 -13.42 12.36 -32.78
N LEU A 45 -13.33 11.57 -33.85
CA LEU A 45 -14.19 10.41 -34.06
C LEU A 45 -13.94 9.33 -33.00
N LEU A 46 -12.68 9.03 -32.69
CA LEU A 46 -12.28 8.05 -31.68
C LEU A 46 -12.63 8.48 -30.25
N LYS A 47 -12.56 9.77 -29.94
CA LYS A 47 -12.99 10.33 -28.64
C LYS A 47 -14.51 10.45 -28.51
N SER A 48 -15.26 10.34 -29.61
CA SER A 48 -16.72 10.42 -29.56
C SER A 48 -17.36 9.17 -28.96
N ASN A 49 -18.58 9.29 -28.42
CA ASN A 49 -19.37 8.16 -27.91
C ASN A 49 -19.83 7.17 -29.02
N ALA A 50 -19.41 7.37 -30.27
CA ALA A 50 -19.80 6.53 -31.39
C ALA A 50 -19.15 5.13 -31.29
N LYS A 51 -19.96 4.07 -31.29
CA LYS A 51 -19.47 2.69 -31.32
C LYS A 51 -18.69 2.43 -32.61
N ILE A 52 -17.46 1.92 -32.47
CA ILE A 52 -16.51 1.60 -33.54
C ILE A 52 -15.89 0.25 -33.18
N ASP A 53 -15.68 -0.59 -34.20
CA ASP A 53 -14.93 -1.84 -34.05
C ASP A 53 -13.43 -1.52 -33.98
N ALA A 54 -12.93 -1.28 -32.78
CA ALA A 54 -11.56 -0.83 -32.54
C ALA A 54 -10.51 -1.90 -32.90
N GLU A 55 -10.85 -3.19 -32.82
CA GLU A 55 -9.96 -4.28 -33.19
C GLU A 55 -9.69 -4.27 -34.69
N LYS A 56 -10.74 -4.20 -35.53
CA LYS A 56 -10.57 -4.07 -36.99
C LYS A 56 -9.76 -2.84 -37.39
N VAL A 57 -9.99 -1.71 -36.72
CA VAL A 57 -9.23 -0.47 -36.99
C VAL A 57 -7.76 -0.66 -36.62
N MET A 58 -7.45 -1.32 -35.51
CA MET A 58 -6.06 -1.65 -35.11
C MET A 58 -5.38 -2.59 -36.11
N ASP A 59 -6.07 -3.62 -36.59
CA ASP A 59 -5.51 -4.62 -37.50
C ASP A 59 -5.15 -4.04 -38.88
N GLU A 60 -5.96 -3.11 -39.37
CA GLU A 60 -5.70 -2.43 -40.66
C GLU A 60 -4.72 -1.25 -40.55
N ALA A 61 -4.31 -0.88 -39.34
CA ALA A 61 -3.50 0.29 -39.10
C ALA A 61 -2.00 0.02 -39.19
N VAL A 62 -1.34 0.60 -40.21
CA VAL A 62 0.10 0.42 -40.42
C VAL A 62 0.95 1.52 -39.74
N ASN A 63 0.38 2.68 -39.38
CA ASN A 63 1.14 3.81 -38.83
C ASN A 63 0.30 4.67 -37.87
N LEU A 64 -0.25 4.10 -36.80
CA LEU A 64 -0.98 4.88 -35.78
C LEU A 64 -0.04 5.73 -34.93
N GLU A 65 -0.42 6.99 -34.71
CA GLU A 65 0.23 7.83 -33.68
C GLU A 65 -0.06 7.25 -32.29
N PRO A 66 0.84 7.41 -31.30
CA PRO A 66 0.65 6.89 -29.95
C PRO A 66 -0.68 7.31 -29.32
N VAL A 67 -1.11 8.55 -29.57
CA VAL A 67 -2.38 9.10 -29.06
C VAL A 67 -3.61 8.45 -29.70
N GLU A 68 -3.52 8.11 -30.99
CA GLU A 68 -4.60 7.42 -31.71
C GLU A 68 -4.70 5.96 -31.25
N ARG A 69 -3.56 5.31 -31.04
CA ARG A 69 -3.46 3.94 -30.51
C ARG A 69 -3.98 3.86 -29.07
N MET A 70 -3.61 4.82 -28.21
CA MET A 70 -4.15 4.95 -26.85
C MET A 70 -5.68 5.05 -26.86
N ALA A 71 -6.26 5.86 -27.75
CA ALA A 71 -7.71 5.99 -27.85
C ALA A 71 -8.37 4.66 -28.25
N LEU A 72 -7.82 3.94 -29.22
CA LEU A 72 -8.33 2.62 -29.65
C LEU A 72 -8.21 1.56 -28.55
N LEU A 73 -7.05 1.44 -27.90
CA LEU A 73 -6.83 0.52 -26.77
C LEU A 73 -7.81 0.81 -25.63
N GLY A 74 -8.09 2.08 -25.37
CA GLY A 74 -9.09 2.51 -24.42
C GLY A 74 -10.50 1.99 -24.72
N ARG A 75 -10.91 1.99 -25.99
CA ARG A 75 -12.24 1.46 -26.38
C ARG A 75 -12.36 -0.05 -26.23
N MET A 76 -11.23 -0.75 -26.28
CA MET A 76 -11.16 -2.20 -26.05
C MET A 76 -11.08 -2.55 -24.55
N GLY A 77 -11.12 -1.56 -23.65
CA GLY A 77 -10.95 -1.76 -22.21
C GLY A 77 -9.50 -2.06 -21.80
N ARG A 78 -8.54 -2.00 -22.73
CA ARG A 78 -7.11 -2.23 -22.49
C ARG A 78 -6.43 -0.96 -22.00
N HIS A 79 -6.94 -0.40 -20.90
CA HIS A 79 -6.50 0.90 -20.36
C HIS A 79 -5.03 0.90 -19.94
N ARG A 80 -4.51 -0.23 -19.43
CA ARG A 80 -3.10 -0.37 -19.05
C ARG A 80 -2.19 -0.16 -20.26
N ASP A 81 -2.48 -0.88 -21.35
CA ASP A 81 -1.72 -0.78 -22.59
C ASP A 81 -1.88 0.61 -23.22
N ALA A 82 -3.09 1.18 -23.15
CA ALA A 82 -3.36 2.53 -23.64
C ALA A 82 -2.45 3.57 -22.96
N LEU A 83 -2.32 3.51 -21.63
CA LEU A 83 -1.49 4.43 -20.87
C LEU A 83 0.02 4.23 -21.13
N LEU A 84 0.46 2.98 -21.35
CA LEU A 84 1.85 2.68 -21.70
C LEU A 84 2.29 3.28 -23.04
N GLU A 85 1.36 3.40 -24.00
CA GLU A 85 1.66 4.02 -25.30
C GLU A 85 1.96 5.52 -25.19
N CYS A 86 1.29 6.24 -24.28
CA CYS A 86 1.44 7.69 -24.17
C CYS A 86 1.25 8.21 -22.74
N LEU A 87 2.22 7.93 -21.86
CA LEU A 87 2.20 8.35 -20.46
C LEU A 87 2.09 9.87 -20.29
N ASP A 88 2.73 10.65 -21.16
CA ASP A 88 2.73 12.12 -21.07
C ASP A 88 1.34 12.72 -21.30
N ARG A 89 0.44 11.98 -21.97
CA ARG A 89 -0.98 12.34 -22.14
C ARG A 89 -1.92 11.47 -21.30
N GLY A 90 -1.38 10.68 -20.38
CA GLY A 90 -2.15 9.82 -19.49
C GLY A 90 -3.14 10.60 -18.63
N GLU A 91 -2.74 11.76 -18.10
CA GLU A 91 -3.63 12.63 -17.31
C GLU A 91 -4.86 13.09 -18.14
N GLU A 92 -4.64 13.51 -19.40
CA GLU A 92 -5.74 13.92 -20.31
C GLU A 92 -6.66 12.74 -20.64
N TYR A 93 -6.09 11.54 -20.77
CA TYR A 93 -6.84 10.32 -21.05
C TYR A 93 -7.70 9.88 -19.87
N CYS A 94 -7.18 9.95 -18.64
CA CYS A 94 -7.90 9.55 -17.43
C CYS A 94 -9.06 10.50 -17.12
N GLY A 95 -8.92 11.79 -17.44
CA GLY A 95 -9.93 12.81 -17.10
C GLY A 95 -10.22 12.81 -15.58
N ASP A 96 -11.49 12.68 -15.22
CA ASP A 96 -11.95 12.60 -13.82
C ASP A 96 -12.21 11.15 -13.34
N ASP A 97 -11.84 10.14 -14.14
CA ASP A 97 -12.02 8.74 -13.75
C ASP A 97 -10.97 8.33 -12.71
N LYS A 98 -11.43 8.17 -11.46
CA LYS A 98 -10.60 7.77 -10.31
C LYS A 98 -9.88 6.44 -10.53
N GLY A 99 -10.52 5.49 -11.20
CA GLY A 99 -9.95 4.17 -11.47
C GLY A 99 -8.78 4.28 -12.45
N LEU A 100 -8.95 5.07 -13.51
CA LEU A 100 -7.89 5.32 -14.49
C LEU A 100 -6.75 6.15 -13.90
N LEU A 101 -7.04 7.15 -13.07
CA LEU A 101 -6.01 7.92 -12.36
C LEU A 101 -5.17 7.05 -11.43
N LEU A 102 -5.77 6.13 -10.68
CA LEU A 102 -5.03 5.17 -9.84
C LEU A 102 -4.17 4.22 -10.69
N LEU A 103 -4.68 3.76 -11.85
CA LEU A 103 -3.91 2.94 -12.78
C LEU A 103 -2.72 3.70 -13.38
N LEU A 104 -2.89 4.99 -13.70
CA LEU A 104 -1.79 5.83 -14.16
C LEU A 104 -0.72 5.97 -13.09
N VAL A 105 -1.13 6.26 -11.84
CA VAL A 105 -0.18 6.38 -10.72
C VAL A 105 0.56 5.07 -10.49
N SER A 106 -0.13 3.92 -10.49
CA SER A 106 0.52 2.62 -10.30
C SER A 106 1.53 2.32 -11.41
N LEU A 107 1.19 2.59 -12.66
CA LEU A 107 2.10 2.44 -13.80
C LEU A 107 3.34 3.35 -13.68
N LEU A 108 3.15 4.62 -13.27
CA LEU A 108 4.26 5.55 -13.08
C LEU A 108 5.21 5.07 -11.96
N LEU A 109 4.67 4.51 -10.88
CA LEU A 109 5.46 3.94 -9.78
C LEU A 109 6.21 2.68 -10.22
N GLU A 110 5.57 1.76 -10.96
CA GLU A 110 6.22 0.58 -11.53
C GLU A 110 7.39 0.95 -12.47
N LEU A 111 7.24 2.04 -13.23
CA LEU A 111 8.26 2.55 -14.15
C LEU A 111 9.31 3.44 -13.46
N SER A 112 9.31 3.51 -12.12
CA SER A 112 10.22 4.36 -11.33
C SER A 112 10.13 5.86 -11.66
N ARG A 113 9.02 6.34 -12.25
CA ARG A 113 8.71 7.75 -12.50
C ARG A 113 8.02 8.39 -11.28
N THR A 114 8.66 8.28 -10.12
CA THR A 114 8.08 8.66 -8.81
C THR A 114 7.72 10.15 -8.72
N SER A 115 8.55 11.04 -9.29
CA SER A 115 8.31 12.48 -9.29
C SER A 115 7.00 12.86 -10.01
N GLU A 116 6.71 12.18 -11.11
CA GLU A 116 5.50 12.39 -11.89
C GLU A 116 4.27 11.77 -11.22
N ALA A 117 4.42 10.57 -10.67
CA ALA A 117 3.38 9.95 -9.86
C ALA A 117 2.94 10.88 -8.70
N LEU A 118 3.91 11.46 -7.99
CA LEU A 118 3.64 12.43 -6.92
C LEU A 118 3.02 13.73 -7.44
N ALA A 119 3.37 14.19 -8.64
CA ALA A 119 2.76 15.36 -9.25
C ALA A 119 1.26 15.12 -9.56
N VAL A 120 0.92 13.96 -10.12
CA VAL A 120 -0.47 13.55 -10.38
C VAL A 120 -1.25 13.45 -9.07
N LEU A 121 -0.69 12.77 -8.06
CA LEU A 121 -1.31 12.63 -6.74
C LEU A 121 -1.60 14.00 -6.09
N ASN A 122 -0.65 14.93 -6.15
CA ASN A 122 -0.82 16.27 -5.61
C ASN A 122 -1.86 17.12 -6.35
N ARG A 123 -2.10 16.87 -7.65
CA ARG A 123 -3.14 17.58 -8.42
C ARG A 123 -4.53 17.01 -8.16
N HIS A 124 -4.65 15.69 -8.04
CA HIS A 124 -5.92 14.97 -7.95
C HIS A 124 -6.25 14.47 -6.53
N TYR A 125 -5.60 15.01 -5.49
CA TYR A 125 -5.73 14.54 -4.11
C TYR A 125 -7.18 14.50 -3.58
N LEU A 126 -8.07 15.39 -4.05
CA LEU A 126 -9.48 15.40 -3.66
C LEU A 126 -10.31 14.28 -4.29
N GLN A 127 -9.90 13.81 -5.46
CA GLN A 127 -10.63 12.78 -6.20
C GLN A 127 -10.21 11.37 -5.76
N LEU A 128 -8.95 11.22 -5.36
CA LEU A 128 -8.34 9.95 -4.99
C LEU A 128 -8.58 9.61 -3.52
N ASP A 129 -8.90 8.34 -3.25
CA ASP A 129 -8.96 7.82 -1.89
C ASP A 129 -7.54 7.67 -1.33
N PRO A 130 -7.18 8.38 -0.24
CA PRO A 130 -5.85 8.30 0.35
C PRO A 130 -5.45 6.88 0.75
N SER A 131 -6.40 6.08 1.22
CA SER A 131 -6.14 4.71 1.67
C SER A 131 -5.61 3.86 0.52
N ARG A 132 -6.30 3.93 -0.63
CA ARG A 132 -5.92 3.20 -1.85
C ARG A 132 -4.61 3.70 -2.44
N VAL A 133 -4.28 4.98 -2.26
CA VAL A 133 -3.00 5.53 -2.75
C VAL A 133 -1.87 5.06 -1.84
N LEU A 134 -2.05 5.05 -0.52
CA LEU A 134 -1.05 4.56 0.41
C LEU A 134 -0.69 3.09 0.14
N ASP A 135 -1.66 2.25 -0.19
CA ASP A 135 -1.43 0.84 -0.57
C ASP A 135 -0.59 0.68 -1.86
N LEU A 136 -0.55 1.72 -2.71
CA LEU A 136 0.21 1.71 -3.97
C LEU A 136 1.62 2.25 -3.81
N LEU A 137 1.92 3.00 -2.76
CA LEU A 137 3.22 3.60 -2.55
C LEU A 137 4.22 2.53 -2.09
N PRO A 138 5.41 2.44 -2.69
CA PRO A 138 6.43 1.51 -2.23
C PRO A 138 6.93 1.89 -0.83
N ASP A 139 7.14 0.89 0.03
CA ASP A 139 7.60 1.07 1.43
C ASP A 139 8.95 1.81 1.52
N ASP A 140 9.78 1.64 0.50
CA ASP A 140 11.11 2.26 0.41
C ASP A 140 11.08 3.71 -0.09
N MET A 141 9.89 4.27 -0.37
CA MET A 141 9.77 5.61 -0.92
C MET A 141 10.28 6.67 0.07
N PRO A 142 11.25 7.51 -0.32
CA PRO A 142 11.65 8.63 0.52
C PRO A 142 10.47 9.61 0.66
N VAL A 143 10.13 9.94 1.90
CA VAL A 143 9.08 10.91 2.23
C VAL A 143 9.62 12.31 1.93
N ASP A 144 9.54 12.70 0.67
CA ASP A 144 9.97 14.01 0.19
C ASP A 144 8.90 15.09 0.36
N VAL A 145 9.21 16.33 -0.02
CA VAL A 145 8.29 17.48 0.12
C VAL A 145 6.99 17.26 -0.67
N ALA A 146 7.04 16.54 -1.79
CA ALA A 146 5.88 16.29 -2.63
C ALA A 146 4.97 15.20 -2.03
N ALA A 147 5.55 14.14 -1.45
CA ALA A 147 4.82 13.14 -0.67
C ALA A 147 4.20 13.74 0.58
N ILE A 148 4.94 14.56 1.33
CA ILE A 148 4.42 15.27 2.52
C ILE A 148 3.24 16.18 2.15
N ARG A 149 3.32 16.86 1.00
CA ARG A 149 2.23 17.72 0.51
C ARG A 149 0.98 16.90 0.22
N TYR A 150 1.13 15.77 -0.48
CA TYR A 150 0.00 14.88 -0.76
C TYR A 150 -0.64 14.38 0.53
N LEU A 151 0.16 13.82 1.45
CA LEU A 151 -0.31 13.28 2.73
C LEU A 151 -1.03 14.35 3.56
N ARG A 152 -0.46 15.56 3.67
CA ARG A 152 -1.10 16.67 4.36
C ARG A 152 -2.43 17.04 3.72
N SER A 153 -2.45 17.19 2.39
CA SER A 153 -3.66 17.55 1.65
C SER A 153 -4.74 16.48 1.80
N ALA A 154 -4.38 15.21 1.64
CA ALA A 154 -5.24 14.05 1.82
C ALA A 154 -5.86 14.02 3.23
N CYS A 155 -5.04 14.08 4.29
CA CYS A 155 -5.51 14.03 5.67
C CYS A 155 -6.41 15.22 6.06
N VAL A 156 -6.17 16.41 5.51
CA VAL A 156 -7.02 17.59 5.76
C VAL A 156 -8.34 17.50 5.00
N SER A 157 -8.33 16.90 3.81
CA SER A 157 -9.52 16.78 2.95
C SER A 157 -10.44 15.63 3.30
N THR A 158 -9.95 14.59 3.97
CA THR A 158 -10.80 13.53 4.51
C THR A 158 -11.54 14.06 5.73
N PRO A 159 -12.89 14.12 5.72
CA PRO A 159 -13.64 14.46 6.93
C PRO A 159 -13.45 13.32 7.92
N VAL A 160 -12.44 13.44 8.77
CA VAL A 160 -12.28 12.56 9.91
C VAL A 160 -13.45 12.86 10.83
N THR A 161 -14.39 11.92 10.93
CA THR A 161 -15.50 12.11 11.85
C THR A 161 -14.95 12.08 13.27
N ALA A 162 -15.65 12.73 14.21
CA ALA A 162 -15.27 12.65 15.62
C ALA A 162 -15.24 11.19 16.13
N GLU A 163 -16.01 10.30 15.50
CA GLU A 163 -16.01 8.86 15.80
C GLU A 163 -14.71 8.19 15.33
N ASP A 164 -14.19 8.56 14.15
CA ASP A 164 -12.92 8.03 13.63
C ASP A 164 -11.72 8.46 14.49
N THR A 165 -11.70 9.71 14.99
CA THR A 165 -10.62 10.16 15.88
C THR A 165 -10.67 9.47 17.24
N VAL A 166 -11.86 9.26 17.80
CA VAL A 166 -12.03 8.54 19.07
C VAL A 166 -11.62 7.08 18.89
N MET A 167 -12.07 6.41 17.83
CA MET A 167 -11.71 5.01 17.56
C MET A 167 -10.20 4.83 17.31
N ALA A 168 -9.58 5.76 16.57
CA ALA A 168 -8.13 5.75 16.37
C ALA A 168 -7.37 5.96 17.69
N GLY A 169 -7.84 6.89 18.53
CA GLY A 169 -7.30 7.11 19.86
C GLY A 169 -7.44 5.89 20.76
N GLU A 170 -8.61 5.25 20.78
CA GLU A 170 -8.87 4.02 21.53
C GLU A 170 -7.98 2.86 21.09
N LYS A 171 -7.77 2.70 19.78
CA LYS A 171 -6.87 1.67 19.23
C LYS A 171 -5.42 1.92 19.61
N MET A 172 -4.96 3.17 19.57
CA MET A 172 -3.62 3.54 20.02
C MET A 172 -3.44 3.34 21.52
N MET A 173 -4.42 3.73 22.34
CA MET A 173 -4.38 3.45 23.78
C MET A 173 -4.42 1.95 24.08
N GLY A 174 -5.20 1.20 23.31
CA GLY A 174 -5.26 -0.27 23.39
C GLY A 174 -3.94 -0.95 23.04
N SER A 175 -3.20 -0.43 22.05
CA SER A 175 -1.88 -1.00 21.70
C SER A 175 -0.84 -0.73 22.79
N VAL A 176 -0.80 0.49 23.34
CA VAL A 176 0.09 0.81 24.47
C VAL A 176 -0.23 -0.07 25.68
N PHE A 177 -1.51 -0.23 26.01
CA PHE A 177 -1.94 -1.11 27.10
C PHE A 177 -1.54 -2.58 26.86
N LEU A 178 -1.67 -3.08 25.64
CA LEU A 178 -1.27 -4.44 25.27
C LEU A 178 0.23 -4.66 25.41
N ASP A 179 1.04 -3.67 25.03
CA ASP A 179 2.50 -3.74 25.17
C ASP A 179 2.91 -3.76 26.65
N GLU A 180 2.37 -2.83 27.45
CA GLU A 180 2.59 -2.81 28.90
C GLU A 180 2.13 -4.11 29.57
N TYR A 181 0.95 -4.62 29.18
CA TYR A 181 0.43 -5.88 29.69
C TYR A 181 1.31 -7.07 29.31
N SER A 182 1.84 -7.10 28.08
CA SER A 182 2.77 -8.11 27.59
C SER A 182 4.07 -8.10 28.39
N GLU A 183 4.63 -6.92 28.67
CA GLU A 183 5.82 -6.77 29.51
C GLU A 183 5.55 -7.21 30.95
N TRP A 184 4.42 -6.80 31.51
CA TRP A 184 3.98 -7.21 32.84
C TRP A 184 3.78 -8.74 32.94
N GLN A 185 3.17 -9.35 31.93
CA GLN A 185 2.98 -10.79 31.86
C GLN A 185 4.32 -11.52 31.71
N LYS A 186 5.24 -11.01 30.87
CA LYS A 186 6.61 -11.55 30.75
C LYS A 186 7.31 -11.54 32.11
N GLU A 187 7.24 -10.44 32.85
CA GLU A 187 7.83 -10.32 34.18
C GLU A 187 7.25 -11.34 35.16
N ARG A 188 5.91 -11.51 35.17
CA ARG A 188 5.23 -12.47 36.05
C ARG A 188 5.43 -13.92 35.65
N SER A 189 5.65 -14.17 34.36
CA SER A 189 5.97 -15.48 33.83
C SER A 189 7.45 -15.83 34.01
N ARG A 190 8.27 -14.98 34.64
CA ARG A 190 9.66 -15.33 34.95
C ARG A 190 9.68 -16.51 35.90
N TYR A 191 10.33 -17.58 35.46
CA TYR A 191 10.62 -18.76 36.27
C TYR A 191 12.10 -19.09 36.12
N VAL A 192 12.64 -19.77 37.13
CA VAL A 192 14.01 -20.31 37.06
C VAL A 192 13.91 -21.82 37.10
N VAL A 193 14.39 -22.47 36.04
CA VAL A 193 14.52 -23.93 36.00
C VAL A 193 15.67 -24.35 36.90
N MET A 194 15.38 -25.21 37.89
CA MET A 194 16.41 -25.80 38.74
C MET A 194 16.89 -27.11 38.13
N SER A 195 18.13 -27.14 37.63
CA SER A 195 18.78 -28.37 37.16
C SER A 195 19.73 -28.93 38.23
N GLU A 196 20.07 -30.21 38.11
CA GLU A 196 20.98 -30.92 39.03
C GLU A 196 22.41 -30.32 39.07
N GLU A 197 22.78 -29.59 38.02
CA GLU A 197 24.07 -28.92 37.90
C GLU A 197 24.12 -27.56 38.60
N LYS A 198 22.96 -26.96 38.93
CA LYS A 198 22.93 -25.65 39.57
C LYS A 198 23.41 -25.74 41.01
N ALA A 199 24.48 -25.00 41.29
CA ALA A 199 25.05 -24.82 42.61
C ALA A 199 24.98 -23.37 43.05
N CYS A 200 24.94 -23.16 44.36
CA CYS A 200 25.01 -21.83 44.93
C CYS A 200 26.40 -21.23 44.66
N PRO A 201 26.51 -20.06 44.00
CA PRO A 201 27.80 -19.44 43.67
C PRO A 201 28.58 -18.94 44.90
N VAL A 202 27.95 -18.84 46.07
CA VAL A 202 28.60 -18.38 47.32
C VAL A 202 29.27 -19.54 48.07
N CYS A 203 28.64 -20.71 48.11
CA CYS A 203 29.14 -21.87 48.88
C CYS A 203 29.48 -23.09 48.02
N ASN A 204 29.29 -23.01 46.70
CA ASN A 204 29.47 -24.06 45.69
C ASN A 204 28.73 -25.39 45.98
N ARG A 205 27.74 -25.38 46.89
CA ARG A 205 26.89 -26.55 47.17
C ARG A 205 25.73 -26.59 46.17
N ARG A 206 25.39 -27.80 45.70
CA ARG A 206 24.26 -28.05 44.79
C ARG A 206 22.92 -27.87 45.51
N PHE A 207 21.91 -27.41 44.78
CA PHE A 207 20.55 -27.24 45.31
C PHE A 207 19.75 -28.56 45.31
N VAL A 208 19.95 -29.39 44.30
CA VAL A 208 19.29 -30.69 44.13
C VAL A 208 20.31 -31.80 44.50
N ALA A 209 19.86 -32.83 45.20
CA ALA A 209 20.69 -34.00 45.51
C ALA A 209 20.84 -34.90 44.28
N SER A 210 21.82 -35.82 44.27
CA SER A 210 22.09 -36.73 43.14
C SER A 210 20.92 -37.64 42.77
N ASP A 211 19.92 -37.75 43.63
CA ASP A 211 18.83 -38.72 43.50
C ASP A 211 17.54 -38.06 42.97
N GLY A 212 17.65 -36.86 42.36
CA GLY A 212 16.53 -36.10 41.80
C GLY A 212 15.62 -35.44 42.84
N ASP A 213 15.86 -35.67 44.13
CA ASP A 213 15.14 -35.03 45.22
C ASP A 213 15.63 -33.59 45.42
N VAL A 214 14.68 -32.65 45.47
CA VAL A 214 14.96 -31.26 45.80
C VAL A 214 15.38 -31.25 47.25
N SER A 215 16.70 -31.30 47.48
CA SER A 215 17.29 -31.26 48.82
C SER A 215 16.58 -30.17 49.62
N SER A 216 16.05 -30.54 50.78
CA SER A 216 15.16 -29.79 51.67
C SER A 216 15.71 -28.45 52.21
N LYS A 217 16.73 -27.89 51.57
CA LYS A 217 17.39 -26.65 51.91
C LYS A 217 16.69 -25.49 51.19
N PRO A 218 16.08 -24.55 51.93
CA PRO A 218 15.46 -23.38 51.34
C PRO A 218 16.50 -22.52 50.60
N PHE A 219 16.11 -22.04 49.42
CA PHE A 219 16.90 -21.17 48.57
C PHE A 219 16.09 -19.93 48.19
N VAL A 220 16.80 -18.88 47.78
CA VAL A 220 16.25 -17.59 47.35
C VAL A 220 16.67 -17.37 45.89
N VAL A 221 15.75 -16.83 45.10
CA VAL A 221 16.00 -16.42 43.72
C VAL A 221 15.89 -14.91 43.64
N TYR A 222 16.97 -14.26 43.20
CA TYR A 222 16.99 -12.82 42.99
C TYR A 222 16.47 -12.46 41.58
N PRO A 223 16.01 -11.21 41.35
CA PRO A 223 15.51 -10.75 40.04
C PRO A 223 16.51 -10.84 38.87
N ASN A 224 17.79 -11.06 39.15
CA ASN A 224 18.84 -11.32 38.17
C ASN A 224 19.00 -12.83 37.84
N ASN A 225 18.04 -13.67 38.21
CA ASN A 225 18.05 -15.13 38.03
C ASN A 225 19.17 -15.87 38.79
N VAL A 226 19.79 -15.22 39.79
CA VAL A 226 20.80 -15.85 40.65
C VAL A 226 20.11 -16.54 41.82
N CYS A 227 20.35 -17.84 41.95
CA CYS A 227 19.87 -18.65 43.07
C CYS A 227 20.96 -18.76 44.14
N VAL A 228 20.61 -18.53 45.40
CA VAL A 228 21.50 -18.76 46.55
C VAL A 228 20.76 -19.50 47.66
N HIS A 229 21.48 -20.21 48.52
CA HIS A 229 20.87 -20.74 49.75
C HIS A 229 20.43 -19.60 50.65
N ILE A 230 19.36 -19.79 51.43
CA ILE A 230 18.87 -18.76 52.35
C ILE A 230 19.95 -18.29 53.35
N GLN A 231 20.85 -19.20 53.74
CA GLN A 231 21.98 -18.91 54.64
C GLN A 231 23.10 -18.10 53.97
N CYS A 232 23.18 -18.14 52.64
CA CYS A 232 24.13 -17.38 51.83
C CYS A 232 23.53 -16.09 51.30
N ALA A 233 22.23 -15.84 51.55
CA ALA A 233 21.55 -14.61 51.18
C ALA A 233 21.89 -13.50 52.20
N ASP A 234 21.84 -12.26 51.74
CA ASP A 234 21.93 -11.11 52.63
C ASP A 234 20.67 -11.07 53.55
N PRO A 235 20.80 -10.74 54.86
CA PRO A 235 19.67 -10.71 55.79
C PRO A 235 18.54 -9.77 55.37
N SER A 236 18.85 -8.72 54.59
CA SER A 236 17.85 -7.78 54.09
C SER A 236 17.15 -8.25 52.82
N LEU A 237 17.61 -9.35 52.19
CA LEU A 237 17.19 -9.87 50.88
C LEU A 237 17.18 -8.83 49.73
N GLY A 238 17.62 -7.61 49.99
CA GLY A 238 17.58 -6.49 49.07
C GLY A 238 18.85 -6.35 48.26
N VAL A 239 19.89 -7.16 48.52
CA VAL A 239 21.16 -7.12 47.78
C VAL A 239 21.54 -8.52 47.35
N CYS A 240 21.85 -8.72 46.07
CA CYS A 240 22.41 -10.00 45.63
C CYS A 240 23.87 -10.11 46.11
N PRO A 241 24.23 -11.17 46.87
CA PRO A 241 25.58 -11.35 47.40
C PRO A 241 26.64 -11.65 46.32
N VAL A 242 26.20 -12.02 45.11
CA VAL A 242 27.07 -12.41 43.99
C VAL A 242 27.36 -11.22 43.09
N THR A 243 26.34 -10.43 42.77
CA THR A 243 26.45 -9.31 41.83
C THR A 243 26.51 -7.94 42.53
N GLY A 244 26.24 -7.86 43.83
CA GLY A 244 26.21 -6.61 44.59
C GLY A 244 25.05 -5.66 44.23
N VAL A 245 24.13 -6.08 43.37
CA VAL A 245 22.99 -5.28 42.91
C VAL A 245 21.98 -5.12 44.05
N LYS A 246 21.60 -3.87 44.34
CA LYS A 246 20.57 -3.53 45.32
C LYS A 246 19.20 -3.46 44.64
N PHE A 247 18.28 -4.34 45.02
CA PHE A 247 16.90 -4.40 44.55
C PHE A 247 15.92 -3.63 45.46
N SER A 248 16.38 -3.13 46.62
CA SER A 248 15.57 -2.33 47.54
C SER A 248 15.24 -0.91 47.04
N GLN A 249 15.79 -0.49 45.89
CA GLN A 249 15.57 0.81 45.27
C GLN A 249 15.21 0.71 43.78
N SER A 250 14.48 -0.33 43.37
CA SER A 250 13.82 -0.28 42.06
C SER A 250 12.59 0.63 42.19
N THR A 251 12.79 1.94 42.06
CA THR A 251 11.73 2.83 41.63
C THR A 251 11.39 2.41 40.21
N TYR A 252 10.29 1.67 40.05
CA TYR A 252 9.60 1.59 38.78
C TYR A 252 9.32 3.04 38.33
N LYS A 253 9.96 3.44 37.23
CA LYS A 253 9.61 4.66 36.50
C LYS A 253 8.61 4.29 35.44
#